data_AF-A0A358SVS0-F1
#
_entry.id   AF-A0A358SVS0-F1
#
_cell.length_a   1.000
_cell.length_b   1.000
_cell.length_c   1.000
_cell.angle_alpha   90.00
_cell.angle_beta   90.00
_cell.angle_gamma   90.00
#
_symmetry.space_group_name_H-M   'P 1'
#
loop_
_entity.id
_entity.type
_entity.pdbx_description
1 polymer ?
#
loop_
_entity_poly.entity_id
_entity_poly.type
_entity_poly.pdbx_seq_one_letter_code
_entity_poly.pdbx_strand_id
1 'polypeptide(L)'
;MDYKKMAYAVGAAAAVLLAVAWLYLAYPAADWEMDRQMAPTIKEAKNLALDYEKVVSGKSTYIGKHVFWCVQNISEHEVFYRADMNARLAVSNYGRMPRFPGGKHMGCTEMLLDIEDVRKTPSGTGIVAVAYIYSR
;
A
#
# COMPACT_ATOMS: atom_id res chain seq x y z
N MET A 1 -11.64 -37.98 -36.12
CA MET A 1 -11.68 -36.78 -35.25
C MET A 1 -12.80 -35.89 -35.74
N ASP A 2 -13.83 -35.66 -34.92
CA ASP A 2 -15.01 -34.86 -35.30
C ASP A 2 -14.65 -33.37 -35.45
N TYR A 3 -14.74 -32.84 -36.66
CA TYR A 3 -14.50 -31.42 -36.99
C TYR A 3 -15.32 -30.46 -36.12
N LYS A 4 -16.52 -30.88 -35.68
CA LYS A 4 -17.37 -30.13 -34.77
C LYS A 4 -16.71 -29.92 -33.41
N LYS A 5 -16.09 -30.96 -32.84
CA LYS A 5 -15.42 -30.88 -31.52
C LYS A 5 -14.18 -29.97 -31.58
N MET A 6 -13.46 -29.98 -32.70
CA MET A 6 -12.35 -29.03 -32.93
C MET A 6 -12.84 -27.59 -33.06
N ALA A 7 -13.93 -27.35 -33.80
CA ALA A 7 -14.50 -26.00 -33.96
C ALA A 7 -14.97 -25.41 -32.62
N TYR A 8 -15.62 -26.22 -31.76
CA TYR A 8 -16.00 -25.79 -30.41
C TYR A 8 -14.80 -25.49 -29.51
N ALA A 9 -13.75 -26.32 -29.56
CA ALA A 9 -12.54 -26.10 -28.76
C ALA A 9 -11.81 -24.81 -29.16
N VAL A 10 -11.71 -24.51 -30.46
CA VAL A 10 -11.09 -23.28 -30.97
C VAL A 10 -11.95 -22.05 -30.63
N GLY A 11 -13.27 -22.13 -30.79
CA GLY A 11 -14.19 -21.05 -30.42
C GLY A 11 -14.15 -20.73 -28.92
N ALA A 12 -14.12 -21.75 -28.07
CA ALA A 12 -13.99 -21.57 -26.62
C ALA A 12 -12.64 -20.96 -26.23
N ALA A 13 -11.54 -21.42 -26.82
CA ALA A 13 -10.22 -20.86 -26.56
C ALA A 13 -10.10 -19.38 -26.98
N ALA A 14 -10.65 -19.02 -28.15
CA ALA A 14 -10.68 -17.65 -28.62
C ALA A 14 -11.51 -16.72 -27.71
N ALA A 15 -12.65 -17.20 -27.21
CA ALA A 15 -13.50 -16.46 -26.28
C ALA A 15 -12.79 -16.20 -24.93
N VAL A 16 -12.07 -17.19 -24.39
CA VAL A 16 -11.29 -17.05 -23.15
C VAL A 16 -10.14 -16.06 -23.34
N LEU A 17 -9.40 -16.15 -24.45
CA LEU A 17 -8.30 -15.22 -24.73
C LEU A 17 -8.78 -13.78 -24.89
N LEU A 18 -9.92 -13.56 -25.56
CA LEU A 18 -10.53 -12.25 -25.65
C LEU A 18 -10.97 -11.72 -24.28
N ALA A 19 -11.57 -12.56 -23.43
CA ALA A 19 -11.94 -12.15 -22.07
C ALA A 19 -10.72 -11.76 -21.21
N VAL A 20 -9.62 -12.52 -21.30
CA VAL A 20 -8.37 -12.18 -20.61
C VAL A 20 -7.77 -10.88 -21.14
N ALA A 21 -7.76 -10.68 -22.47
CA ALA A 21 -7.26 -9.44 -23.07
C ALA A 21 -8.10 -8.21 -22.66
N TRP A 22 -9.42 -8.35 -22.58
CA TRP A 22 -10.32 -7.31 -22.07
C TRP A 22 -10.04 -6.95 -20.61
N LEU A 23 -9.86 -7.97 -19.75
CA LEU A 23 -9.49 -7.74 -18.34
C LEU A 23 -8.13 -7.06 -18.21
N TYR A 24 -7.16 -7.44 -19.04
CA TYR A 24 -5.82 -6.84 -19.02
C TYR A 24 -5.81 -5.38 -19.48
N LEU A 25 -6.63 -5.03 -20.47
CA LEU A 25 -6.79 -3.65 -20.96
C LEU A 25 -7.56 -2.76 -19.98
N ALA A 26 -8.51 -3.32 -19.22
CA ALA A 26 -9.28 -2.57 -18.22
C ALA A 26 -8.49 -2.29 -16.92
N TYR A 27 -7.49 -3.12 -16.60
CA TYR A 27 -6.70 -3.00 -15.37
C TYR A 27 -5.93 -1.67 -15.22
N PRO A 28 -5.13 -1.20 -16.20
CA PRO A 28 -4.41 0.08 -16.06
C PRO A 28 -5.36 1.28 -15.99
N ALA A 29 -6.61 1.11 -16.43
CA ALA A 29 -7.65 2.14 -16.38
C ALA A 29 -8.28 2.29 -14.97
N ALA A 30 -8.02 1.39 -14.03
CA ALA A 30 -8.48 1.56 -12.65
C ALA A 30 -7.44 2.30 -11.80
N ASP A 31 -6.15 1.99 -11.99
CA ASP A 31 -5.07 2.56 -11.19
C ASP A 31 -4.88 4.06 -11.45
N TRP A 32 -4.91 4.53 -12.70
CA TRP A 32 -4.73 5.96 -13.00
C TRP A 32 -5.82 6.87 -12.40
N GLU A 33 -7.05 6.38 -12.29
CA GLU A 33 -8.16 7.16 -11.74
C GLU A 33 -8.03 7.24 -10.21
N MET A 34 -7.63 6.14 -9.55
CA MET A 34 -7.30 6.14 -8.12
C MET A 34 -6.11 7.05 -7.81
N ASP A 35 -5.04 6.99 -8.60
CA ASP A 35 -3.88 7.89 -8.50
C ASP A 35 -4.32 9.36 -8.59
N ARG A 36 -5.20 9.67 -9.55
CA ARG A 36 -5.71 11.02 -9.77
C ARG A 36 -6.55 11.50 -8.60
N GLN A 37 -7.41 10.64 -8.04
CA GLN A 37 -8.23 10.97 -6.89
C GLN A 37 -7.39 11.18 -5.61
N MET A 38 -6.32 10.41 -5.44
CA MET A 38 -5.44 10.50 -4.27
C MET A 38 -4.32 11.55 -4.41
N ALA A 39 -4.05 12.03 -5.63
CA ALA A 39 -3.04 13.05 -5.92
C ALA A 39 -3.08 14.30 -5.00
N PRO A 40 -4.24 14.95 -4.72
CA PRO A 40 -4.28 16.09 -3.81
C PRO A 40 -3.83 15.71 -2.39
N THR A 41 -4.33 14.60 -1.85
CA THR A 41 -3.98 14.12 -0.50
C THR A 41 -2.52 13.73 -0.41
N ILE A 42 -1.97 13.09 -1.44
CA ILE A 42 -0.53 12.78 -1.53
C ILE A 42 0.29 14.08 -1.55
N LYS A 43 -0.15 15.09 -2.29
CA LYS A 43 0.53 16.39 -2.34
C LYS A 43 0.51 17.08 -0.98
N GLU A 44 -0.62 17.08 -0.28
CA GLU A 44 -0.74 17.63 1.07
C GLU A 44 0.18 16.89 2.06
N ALA A 45 0.16 15.56 2.04
CA ALA A 45 1.02 14.73 2.87
C ALA A 45 2.52 14.99 2.62
N LYS A 46 2.92 15.12 1.34
CA LYS A 46 4.29 15.47 0.95
C LYS A 46 4.69 16.88 1.40
N ASN A 47 3.79 17.86 1.31
CA ASN A 47 4.04 19.23 1.74
C ASN A 47 4.24 19.35 3.25
N LEU A 48 3.54 18.53 4.04
CA LEU A 48 3.73 18.48 5.50
C LEU A 48 5.13 17.96 5.87
N ALA A 49 5.79 17.22 4.98
CA ALA A 49 7.16 16.73 5.14
C ALA A 49 7.44 16.10 6.53
N LEU A 50 6.44 15.38 7.02
CA LEU A 50 6.51 14.64 8.29
C LEU A 50 7.30 13.37 8.05
N ASP A 51 8.36 13.19 8.81
CA ASP A 51 9.08 11.93 8.95
C ASP A 51 8.67 11.26 10.26
N TYR A 52 9.12 10.02 10.45
CA TYR A 52 8.77 9.22 11.61
C TYR A 52 9.13 9.91 12.93
N GLU A 53 10.33 10.50 12.99
CA GLU A 53 10.86 11.16 14.17
C GLU A 53 10.07 12.42 14.54
N LYS A 54 9.66 13.23 13.55
CA LYS A 54 8.76 14.37 13.75
C LYS A 54 7.41 13.92 14.29
N VAL A 55 6.84 12.84 13.74
CA VAL A 55 5.56 12.33 14.22
C VAL A 55 5.66 11.84 15.67
N VAL A 56 6.70 11.05 15.98
CA VAL A 56 6.95 10.54 17.34
C VAL A 56 7.23 11.66 18.35
N SER A 57 7.95 12.70 17.95
CA SER A 57 8.26 13.84 18.82
C SER A 57 7.08 14.80 19.00
N GLY A 58 6.28 15.02 17.94
CA GLY A 58 5.10 15.87 17.95
C GLY A 58 3.87 15.26 18.64
N LYS A 59 3.91 13.96 18.98
CA LYS A 59 2.86 13.24 19.71
C LYS A 59 1.49 13.41 19.03
N SER A 60 0.48 13.89 19.77
CA SER A 60 -0.89 14.04 19.29
C SER A 60 -1.09 15.12 18.23
N THR A 61 -0.09 15.99 17.99
CA THR A 61 -0.21 17.12 17.05
C THR A 61 -0.53 16.67 15.62
N TYR A 62 -0.07 15.48 15.25
CA TYR A 62 -0.19 14.96 13.89
C TYR A 62 -1.26 13.87 13.73
N ILE A 63 -2.05 13.60 14.77
CA ILE A 63 -3.18 12.67 14.67
C ILE A 63 -4.22 13.23 13.67
N GLY A 64 -4.73 12.36 12.80
CA GLY A 64 -5.62 12.67 11.68
C GLY A 64 -4.93 13.40 10.52
N LYS A 65 -3.59 13.45 10.51
CA LYS A 65 -2.82 13.95 9.37
C LYS A 65 -2.37 12.79 8.50
N HIS A 66 -2.36 13.04 7.20
CA HIS A 66 -1.87 12.08 6.23
C HIS A 66 -0.37 12.22 6.03
N VAL A 67 0.29 11.08 5.90
CA VAL A 67 1.71 10.97 5.56
C VAL A 67 1.90 10.08 4.35
N PHE A 68 2.91 10.40 3.55
CA PHE A 68 3.27 9.60 2.38
C PHE A 68 4.66 9.02 2.62
N TRP A 69 4.69 7.76 3.05
CA TRP A 69 5.87 7.11 3.60
C TRP A 69 6.23 5.85 2.83
N CYS A 70 7.53 5.60 2.73
CA CYS A 70 8.02 4.33 2.23
C CYS A 70 7.90 3.30 3.35
N VAL A 71 7.05 2.28 3.16
CA VAL A 71 6.75 1.27 4.17
C VAL A 71 7.08 -0.13 3.66
N GLN A 72 7.70 -0.91 4.54
CA GLN A 72 7.96 -2.32 4.33
C GLN A 72 6.96 -3.12 5.18
N ASN A 73 5.99 -3.77 4.52
CA ASN A 73 5.00 -4.64 5.15
C ASN A 73 5.39 -6.11 4.95
N ILE A 74 5.98 -6.73 5.98
CA ILE A 74 6.40 -8.15 5.94
C ILE A 74 5.30 -9.04 6.54
N SER A 75 4.80 -8.67 7.71
CA SER A 75 3.75 -9.38 8.44
C SER A 75 2.93 -8.41 9.29
N GLU A 76 1.82 -8.85 9.87
CA GLU A 76 0.92 -8.01 10.70
C GLU A 76 1.63 -7.31 11.85
N HIS A 77 2.72 -7.90 12.33
CA HIS A 77 3.52 -7.38 13.43
C HIS A 77 4.88 -6.84 12.97
N GLU A 78 5.19 -6.87 11.68
CA GLU A 78 6.46 -6.44 11.09
C GLU A 78 6.20 -5.48 9.93
N VAL A 79 5.73 -4.28 10.30
CA VAL A 79 5.55 -3.15 9.39
C VAL A 79 6.50 -2.03 9.81
N PHE A 80 7.36 -1.61 8.89
CA PHE A 80 8.47 -0.69 9.20
C PHE A 80 8.52 0.50 8.25
N TYR A 81 8.75 1.69 8.82
CA TYR A 81 9.07 2.89 8.04
C TYR A 81 10.48 2.77 7.47
N ARG A 82 10.63 2.95 6.14
CA ARG A 82 11.90 2.87 5.39
C ARG A 82 12.73 1.59 5.65
N ALA A 83 12.07 0.48 5.96
CA ALA A 83 12.71 -0.76 6.37
C ALA A 83 13.62 -0.63 7.62
N ASP A 84 13.44 0.41 8.44
CA ASP A 84 14.12 0.55 9.73
C ASP A 84 13.38 -0.23 10.80
N MET A 85 14.04 -1.26 11.35
CA MET A 85 13.49 -2.13 12.39
C MET A 85 13.18 -1.40 13.70
N ASN A 86 13.74 -0.20 13.91
CA ASN A 86 13.45 0.65 15.06
C ASN A 86 12.23 1.56 14.86
N ALA A 87 11.79 1.73 13.61
CA ALA A 87 10.67 2.59 13.22
C ALA A 87 9.42 1.75 12.88
N ARG A 88 8.93 1.04 13.90
CA ARG A 88 7.78 0.14 13.75
C ARG A 88 6.46 0.90 13.67
N LEU A 89 5.62 0.49 12.72
CA LEU A 89 4.26 0.96 12.55
C LEU A 89 3.27 -0.09 13.06
N ALA A 90 2.20 0.36 13.72
CA ALA A 90 1.03 -0.45 14.02
C ALA A 90 -0.06 -0.10 13.02
N VAL A 91 -0.59 -1.07 12.27
CA VAL A 91 -1.55 -0.79 11.18
C VAL A 91 -2.94 -1.28 11.57
N SER A 92 -3.91 -0.37 11.72
CA SER A 92 -5.26 -0.69 12.19
C SER A 92 -6.06 -1.54 11.19
N ASN A 93 -5.85 -1.31 9.89
CA ASN A 93 -6.54 -1.98 8.79
C ASN A 93 -5.57 -2.85 7.95
N TYR A 94 -4.70 -3.60 8.62
CA TYR A 94 -3.62 -4.39 8.02
C TYR A 94 -4.04 -5.21 6.79
N GLY A 95 -5.22 -5.83 6.79
CA GLY A 95 -5.72 -6.65 5.68
C GLY A 95 -5.91 -5.90 4.34
N ARG A 96 -5.93 -4.56 4.36
CA ARG A 96 -6.00 -3.72 3.14
C ARG A 96 -4.62 -3.31 2.63
N MET A 97 -3.58 -3.45 3.43
CA MET A 97 -2.23 -3.01 3.12
C MET A 97 -1.54 -4.03 2.21
N PRO A 98 -0.98 -3.62 1.06
CA PRO A 98 -0.25 -4.54 0.20
C PRO A 98 0.97 -5.09 0.94
N ARG A 99 1.22 -6.39 0.79
CA ARG A 99 2.44 -7.01 1.28
C ARG A 99 3.61 -6.59 0.41
N PHE A 100 4.75 -6.34 1.05
CA PHE A 100 5.99 -6.15 0.33
C PHE A 100 6.56 -7.54 -0.02
N PRO A 101 6.71 -7.90 -1.31
CA PRO A 101 7.14 -9.24 -1.72
C PRO A 101 8.65 -9.48 -1.51
N GLY A 102 9.37 -8.51 -0.93
CA GLY A 102 10.81 -8.56 -0.76
C GLY A 102 11.29 -8.96 0.64
N GLY A 103 12.59 -9.28 0.74
CA GLY A 103 13.24 -9.58 2.01
C GLY A 103 13.47 -8.33 2.86
N LYS A 104 13.81 -8.53 4.14
CA LYS A 104 14.06 -7.47 5.14
C LYS A 104 15.07 -6.39 4.69
N HIS A 105 16.03 -6.76 3.84
CA HIS A 105 17.06 -5.86 3.31
C HIS A 105 16.72 -5.23 1.95
N MET A 106 15.56 -5.57 1.38
CA MET A 106 15.07 -4.95 0.14
C MET A 106 14.28 -3.68 0.48
N GLY A 107 13.95 -2.86 -0.52
CA GLY A 107 13.35 -1.54 -0.33
C GLY A 107 11.97 -1.52 0.35
N CYS A 108 11.18 -0.52 0.02
CA CYS A 108 9.84 -0.35 0.56
C CYS A 108 8.91 0.20 -0.52
N THR A 109 7.61 0.18 -0.26
CA THR A 109 6.59 0.74 -1.17
C THR A 109 6.13 2.08 -0.63
N GLU A 110 5.95 3.07 -1.50
CA GLU A 110 5.40 4.36 -1.07
C GLU A 110 3.90 4.20 -0.78
N MET A 111 3.48 4.57 0.44
CA MET A 111 2.13 4.41 0.92
C MET A 111 1.62 5.71 1.54
N LEU A 112 0.39 6.06 1.20
CA LEU A 112 -0.41 7.07 1.87
C LEU A 112 -1.06 6.44 3.10
N LEU A 113 -0.79 7.03 4.26
CA LEU A 113 -1.24 6.55 5.56
C LEU A 113 -1.91 7.69 6.33
N ASP A 114 -2.88 7.37 7.17
CA ASP A 114 -3.43 8.27 8.18
C ASP A 114 -2.81 8.00 9.54
N ILE A 115 -2.39 9.03 10.27
CA ILE A 115 -1.85 8.87 11.62
C ILE A 115 -3.02 8.80 12.61
N GLU A 116 -3.20 7.66 13.25
CA GLU A 116 -4.27 7.47 14.24
C GLU A 116 -3.80 7.73 15.67
N ASP A 117 -2.58 7.33 16.00
CA ASP A 117 -2.03 7.46 17.35
C ASP A 117 -0.50 7.46 17.34
N VAL A 118 0.09 8.03 18.38
CA VAL A 118 1.53 8.09 18.59
C VAL A 118 1.83 7.74 20.05
N ARG A 119 2.47 6.60 20.27
CA ARG A 119 2.85 6.11 21.59
C ARG A 119 4.35 5.96 21.71
N LYS A 120 4.87 5.96 22.93
CA LYS A 120 6.24 5.55 23.23
C LYS A 120 6.20 4.32 24.13
N THR A 121 7.03 3.34 23.82
CA THR A 121 7.25 2.20 24.72
C THR A 121 7.99 2.67 25.98
N PRO A 122 7.98 1.87 27.06
CA PRO A 122 8.81 2.13 28.24
C PRO A 122 10.31 2.25 27.92
N SER A 123 10.78 1.60 26.85
CA SER A 123 12.15 1.70 26.33
C SER A 123 12.44 3.00 25.56
N GLY A 124 11.44 3.88 25.40
CA GLY A 124 11.57 5.15 24.67
C GLY A 124 11.38 5.03 23.16
N THR A 125 11.20 3.82 22.62
CA THR A 125 10.93 3.57 21.20
C THR A 125 9.55 4.12 20.84
N GLY A 126 9.48 4.97 19.81
CA GLY A 126 8.19 5.41 19.26
C GLY A 126 7.46 4.22 18.62
N ILE A 127 6.14 4.20 18.73
CA ILE A 127 5.25 3.36 17.92
C ILE A 127 4.18 4.30 17.37
N VAL A 128 4.07 4.35 16.04
CA VAL A 128 3.05 5.14 15.35
C VAL A 128 1.96 4.19 14.86
N ALA A 129 0.72 4.41 15.30
CA ALA A 129 -0.43 3.72 14.78
C ALA A 129 -0.95 4.45 13.55
N VAL A 130 -1.19 3.72 12.47
CA VAL A 130 -1.60 4.26 11.18
C VAL A 130 -2.72 3.44 10.54
N ALA A 131 -3.53 4.11 9.73
CA ALA A 131 -4.44 3.45 8.79
C ALA A 131 -3.85 3.51 7.38
N TYR A 132 -3.81 2.39 6.67
CA TYR A 132 -3.48 2.37 5.25
C TYR A 132 -4.62 2.97 4.41
N ILE A 133 -4.27 3.87 3.48
CA ILE A 133 -5.23 4.46 2.54
C ILE A 133 -4.97 3.93 1.12
N TYR A 134 -3.73 4.09 0.63
CA TYR A 134 -3.38 3.88 -0.76
C TYR A 134 -1.87 3.65 -0.92
N SER A 135 -1.43 2.95 -1.95
CA SER A 135 -0.01 2.70 -2.29
C SER A 135 0.25 2.96 -3.75
N ARG A 136 1.48 3.35 -4.07
CA ARG A 136 1.96 3.53 -5.44
C ARG A 136 3.12 2.60 -5.78
#